data_AF-A0A7D3VS41-F1
#
_entry.id   AF-A0A7D3VS41-F1
#
_cell.length_a   1.000
_cell.length_b   1.000
_cell.length_c   1.000
_cell.angle_alpha   90.00
_cell.angle_beta   90.00
_cell.angle_gamma   90.00
#
_symmetry.space_group_name_H-M   'P 1'
#
loop_
_entity.id
_entity.type
_entity.pdbx_description
1 polymer ?
#
loop_
_entity_poly.entity_id
_entity_poly.type
_entity_poly.pdbx_seq_one_letter_code
_entity_poly.pdbx_strand_id
1 'polypeptide(L)'
;MNRAEDEAGATMAEPYLTDVGWSGSALRVAGAIRRDGEPPAVPEMELVLRERDGGGLLRLPASATAENGLITFEALVDVASVERGEPLPGGLWDVDLAIGAPPEGRVFELGPERAPGLDTSPQRRFLPGAVTVAAYFGGRGTLSIDVGGRSHVAGTTAADGVAWDERRGEVVITGHIDRRWISMPVSGTLILTERRTRDTFEVIAALEESDDRLGYRAALPVTRAFVDDPLPRGSWDVALCIGFSGMHRELGVLAPGDPVDVQVWRRFRHVRVASSAAPDPLTITVGRA
;
A
#
# COMPACT_ATOMS: atom_id res chain seq x y z
N MET A 1 -16.12 54.69 14.26
CA MET A 1 -16.32 53.86 15.47
C MET A 1 -16.24 52.43 14.99
N ASN A 2 -15.02 51.91 14.96
CA ASN A 2 -14.68 50.59 14.42
C ASN A 2 -15.13 49.52 15.42
N ARG A 3 -15.93 48.58 14.96
CA ARG A 3 -16.19 47.31 15.65
C ARG A 3 -15.81 46.20 14.69
N ALA A 4 -14.50 46.09 14.48
CA ALA A 4 -13.82 44.97 13.89
C ALA A 4 -12.83 44.50 14.96
N GLU A 5 -13.33 43.67 15.86
CA GLU A 5 -12.56 42.91 16.84
C GLU A 5 -13.06 41.47 16.66
N ASP A 6 -12.35 40.72 15.82
CA ASP A 6 -11.50 39.62 16.27
C ASP A 6 -12.31 38.36 16.65
N GLU A 7 -13.01 37.78 15.68
CA GLU A 7 -13.18 36.32 15.65
C GLU A 7 -11.85 35.71 15.22
N ALA A 8 -10.90 35.70 16.15
CA ALA A 8 -9.72 34.85 16.06
C ALA A 8 -10.21 33.39 16.10
N GLY A 9 -10.49 32.83 14.93
CA GLY A 9 -10.83 31.42 14.78
C GLY A 9 -9.75 30.59 15.46
N ALA A 10 -10.11 29.92 16.55
CA ALA A 10 -9.22 29.02 17.27
C ALA A 10 -8.61 28.04 16.25
N THR A 11 -7.31 28.18 15.99
CA THR A 11 -6.62 27.32 15.04
C THR A 11 -6.52 25.95 15.69
N MET A 12 -7.36 25.02 15.26
CA MET A 12 -7.28 23.65 15.75
C MET A 12 -5.95 23.03 15.33
N ALA A 13 -5.19 22.55 16.31
CA ALA A 13 -3.98 21.79 16.08
C ALA A 13 -4.29 20.46 15.38
N GLU A 14 -3.28 19.89 14.74
CA GLU A 14 -3.38 18.58 14.12
C GLU A 14 -3.63 17.49 15.18
N PRO A 15 -4.43 16.45 14.88
CA PRO A 15 -4.65 15.35 15.79
C PRO A 15 -3.36 14.56 16.02
N TYR A 16 -3.05 14.30 17.30
CA TYR A 16 -1.90 13.52 17.72
C TYR A 16 -2.35 12.13 18.16
N LEU A 17 -1.90 11.11 17.43
CA LEU A 17 -2.31 9.72 17.69
C LEU A 17 -1.52 9.12 18.87
N THR A 18 -2.23 8.59 19.86
CA THR A 18 -1.63 8.07 21.09
C THR A 18 -1.73 6.56 21.25
N ASP A 19 -2.73 5.92 20.64
CA ASP A 19 -2.89 4.47 20.69
C ASP A 19 -3.61 3.92 19.44
N VAL A 20 -3.18 2.73 19.02
CA VAL A 20 -3.83 1.92 17.99
C VAL A 20 -3.67 0.47 18.42
N GLY A 21 -4.78 -0.26 18.52
CA GLY A 21 -4.75 -1.61 19.08
C GLY A 21 -5.99 -2.43 18.77
N TRP A 22 -5.84 -3.74 18.62
CA TRP A 22 -6.99 -4.64 18.50
C TRP A 22 -7.59 -5.00 19.86
N SER A 23 -8.91 -4.89 19.98
CA SER A 23 -9.73 -5.47 21.05
C SER A 23 -10.82 -6.35 20.43
N GLY A 24 -10.61 -7.67 20.42
CA GLY A 24 -11.49 -8.57 19.70
C GLY A 24 -11.39 -8.37 18.18
N SER A 25 -12.50 -8.03 17.52
CA SER A 25 -12.55 -7.58 16.12
C SER A 25 -12.52 -6.07 15.98
N ALA A 26 -12.57 -5.31 17.08
CA ALA A 26 -12.54 -3.85 17.03
C ALA A 26 -11.10 -3.33 17.00
N LEU A 27 -10.78 -2.49 16.02
CA LEU A 27 -9.59 -1.65 16.06
C LEU A 27 -9.91 -0.41 16.89
N ARG A 28 -9.23 -0.27 18.02
CA ARG A 28 -9.23 0.95 18.82
C ARG A 28 -8.25 1.94 18.23
N VAL A 29 -8.71 3.17 18.02
CA VAL A 29 -7.90 4.31 17.58
C VAL A 29 -8.14 5.43 18.57
N ALA A 30 -7.10 5.89 19.24
CA ALA A 30 -7.19 6.95 20.24
C ALA A 30 -6.10 7.99 20.07
N GLY A 31 -6.43 9.23 20.40
CA GLY A 31 -5.51 10.36 20.26
C GLY A 31 -5.96 11.58 21.04
N ALA A 32 -5.25 12.68 20.82
CA ALA A 32 -5.55 13.95 21.44
C ALA A 32 -5.33 15.13 20.48
N ILE A 33 -6.06 16.22 20.71
CA ILE A 33 -5.93 17.47 19.98
C ILE A 33 -5.71 18.57 21.02
N ARG A 34 -4.63 19.33 20.87
CA ARG A 34 -4.42 20.54 21.65
C ARG A 34 -5.30 21.66 21.10
N ARG A 35 -5.95 22.40 22.00
CA ARG A 35 -6.60 23.65 21.64
C ARG A 35 -6.05 24.78 22.50
N ASP A 36 -5.71 25.87 21.83
CA ASP A 36 -5.39 27.12 22.48
C ASP A 36 -6.70 27.89 22.75
N GLY A 37 -6.92 28.31 24.00
CA GLY A 37 -8.08 29.09 24.42
C GLY A 37 -9.00 28.40 25.43
N GLU A 38 -10.07 29.11 25.81
CA GLU A 38 -11.07 28.64 26.79
C GLU A 38 -11.91 27.50 26.18
N PRO A 39 -12.14 26.38 26.89
CA PRO A 39 -12.66 25.15 26.28
C PRO A 39 -14.13 25.33 25.85
N PRO A 40 -14.44 25.28 24.53
CA PRO A 40 -15.83 25.16 24.09
C PRO A 40 -16.33 23.73 24.37
N ALA A 41 -17.63 23.50 24.15
CA ALA A 41 -18.18 22.15 24.12
C ALA A 41 -17.34 21.21 23.23
N VAL A 42 -17.21 19.95 23.65
CA VAL A 42 -16.52 18.91 22.88
C VAL A 42 -17.16 18.85 21.48
N PRO A 43 -16.40 19.04 20.39
CA PRO A 43 -16.96 18.95 19.06
C PRO A 43 -17.35 17.51 18.74
N GLU A 44 -18.31 17.34 17.83
CA GLU A 44 -18.56 16.02 17.24
C GLU A 44 -17.28 15.54 16.53
N MET A 45 -16.96 14.26 16.72
CA MET A 45 -15.79 13.63 16.11
C MET A 45 -16.21 12.31 15.50
N GLU A 46 -15.70 12.05 14.30
CA GLU A 46 -15.95 10.80 13.58
C GLU A 46 -14.63 10.28 13.00
N LEU A 47 -14.41 8.97 13.10
CA LEU A 47 -13.46 8.33 12.18
C LEU A 47 -14.11 8.21 10.81
N VAL A 48 -13.35 8.60 9.79
CA VAL A 48 -13.75 8.47 8.40
C VAL A 48 -12.86 7.43 7.76
N LEU A 49 -13.46 6.30 7.37
CA LEU A 49 -12.79 5.28 6.57
C LEU A 49 -13.12 5.50 5.11
N ARG A 50 -12.10 5.74 4.30
CA ARG A 50 -12.22 5.95 2.85
C ARG A 50 -11.54 4.82 2.11
N GLU A 51 -12.27 4.11 1.27
CA GLU A 51 -11.69 3.10 0.41
C GLU A 51 -10.82 3.77 -0.67
N ARG A 52 -9.58 3.30 -0.84
CA ARG A 52 -8.60 3.95 -1.73
C ARG A 52 -8.85 3.65 -3.21
N ASP A 53 -9.18 2.40 -3.53
CA ASP A 53 -9.35 1.93 -4.92
C ASP A 53 -10.84 1.91 -5.35
N GLY A 54 -11.74 2.30 -4.46
CA GLY A 54 -13.18 2.25 -4.68
C GLY A 54 -13.88 3.52 -4.24
N GLY A 55 -15.18 3.39 -3.95
CA GLY A 55 -16.04 4.51 -3.55
C GLY A 55 -16.54 4.39 -2.11
N GLY A 56 -16.08 3.38 -1.37
CA GLY A 56 -16.49 3.15 0.01
C GLY A 56 -16.16 4.34 0.91
N LEU A 57 -17.17 4.78 1.66
CA LEU A 57 -17.04 5.80 2.70
C LEU A 57 -17.85 5.36 3.91
N LEU A 58 -17.18 5.23 5.05
CA LEU A 58 -17.80 4.88 6.31
C LEU A 58 -17.43 5.93 7.36
N ARG A 59 -18.42 6.32 8.16
CA ARG A 59 -18.25 7.25 9.28
C ARG A 59 -18.62 6.54 10.57
N LEU A 60 -17.72 6.57 11.54
CA LEU A 60 -17.90 5.94 12.83
C LEU A 60 -17.77 6.98 13.93
N PRO A 61 -18.69 7.03 14.90
CA PRO A 61 -18.62 8.01 15.97
C PRO A 61 -17.36 7.79 16.82
N ALA A 62 -16.71 8.88 17.19
CA ALA A 62 -15.65 8.90 18.19
C ALA A 62 -16.19 9.51 19.49
N SER A 63 -15.89 8.86 20.61
CA SER A 63 -16.10 9.45 21.94
C SER A 63 -15.00 10.46 22.19
N ALA A 64 -15.34 11.64 22.72
CA ALA A 64 -14.36 12.65 23.03
C ALA A 64 -14.63 13.32 24.39
N THR A 65 -13.56 13.71 25.07
CA THR A 65 -13.59 14.38 26.37
C THR A 65 -12.61 15.55 26.37
N ALA A 66 -13.01 16.69 26.92
CA ALA A 66 -12.16 17.87 27.03
C ALA A 66 -11.74 18.09 28.49
N GLU A 67 -10.43 18.18 28.73
CA GLU A 67 -9.86 18.49 30.03
C GLU A 67 -8.59 19.35 29.86
N ASN A 68 -8.48 20.45 30.61
CA ASN A 68 -7.27 21.30 30.66
C ASN A 68 -6.71 21.73 29.27
N GLY A 69 -7.59 22.09 28.33
CA GLY A 69 -7.17 22.51 26.97
C GLY A 69 -6.78 21.36 26.03
N LEU A 70 -6.97 20.12 26.46
CA LEU A 70 -6.74 18.91 25.67
C LEU A 70 -8.07 18.23 25.39
N ILE A 71 -8.32 17.90 24.12
CA ILE A 71 -9.45 17.03 23.75
C ILE A 71 -8.87 15.66 23.43
N THR A 72 -9.21 14.65 24.23
CA THR A 72 -8.88 13.26 23.93
C THR A 72 -10.05 12.62 23.20
N PHE A 73 -9.75 11.77 22.22
CA PHE A 73 -10.75 11.02 21.47
C PHE A 73 -10.42 9.54 21.44
N GLU A 74 -11.46 8.73 21.32
CA GLU A 74 -11.39 7.29 21.11
C GLU A 74 -12.50 6.85 20.16
N ALA A 75 -12.15 6.01 19.20
CA ALA A 75 -13.09 5.37 18.30
C ALA A 75 -12.76 3.88 18.15
N LEU A 76 -13.82 3.09 17.91
CA LEU A 76 -13.75 1.66 17.71
C LEU A 76 -14.25 1.32 16.31
N VAL A 77 -13.41 0.66 15.51
CA VAL A 77 -13.78 0.12 14.20
C VAL A 77 -13.96 -1.38 14.35
N ASP A 78 -15.17 -1.86 14.60
CA ASP A 78 -15.47 -3.29 14.56
C ASP A 78 -15.50 -3.79 13.12
N VAL A 79 -14.37 -4.26 12.62
CA VAL A 79 -14.23 -4.69 11.22
C VAL A 79 -15.05 -5.93 10.88
N ALA A 80 -15.61 -6.63 11.88
CA ALA A 80 -16.55 -7.72 11.67
C ALA A 80 -18.02 -7.24 11.59
N SER A 81 -18.31 -6.00 11.99
CA SER A 81 -19.67 -5.45 12.10
C SER A 81 -19.65 -3.91 12.09
N VAL A 82 -19.36 -3.30 10.94
CA VAL A 82 -19.22 -1.84 10.82
C VAL A 82 -20.55 -1.11 10.68
N GLU A 83 -21.31 -1.38 9.62
CA GLU A 83 -22.59 -0.73 9.33
C GLU A 83 -23.66 -1.82 9.15
N ARG A 84 -24.77 -1.71 9.89
CA ARG A 84 -25.89 -2.68 9.88
C ARG A 84 -25.50 -4.12 10.24
N GLY A 85 -24.37 -4.32 10.90
CA GLY A 85 -23.90 -5.64 11.32
C GLY A 85 -23.03 -6.36 10.29
N GLU A 86 -22.74 -5.75 9.15
CA GLU A 86 -21.95 -6.36 8.09
C GLU A 86 -20.44 -6.12 8.29
N PRO A 87 -19.57 -7.07 7.91
CA PRO A 87 -18.12 -6.88 7.94
C PRO A 87 -17.67 -5.71 7.05
N LEU A 88 -16.55 -5.10 7.41
CA LEU A 88 -15.89 -4.11 6.56
C LEU A 88 -15.55 -4.76 5.21
N PRO A 89 -15.97 -4.19 4.06
CA PRO A 89 -15.70 -4.79 2.76
C PRO A 89 -14.20 -4.94 2.49
N GLY A 90 -13.85 -5.99 1.76
CA GLY A 90 -12.47 -6.22 1.34
C GLY A 90 -11.92 -5.05 0.54
N GLY A 91 -10.71 -4.60 0.83
CA GLY A 91 -10.15 -3.39 0.25
C GLY A 91 -9.11 -2.73 1.16
N LEU A 92 -8.53 -1.64 0.65
CA LEU A 92 -7.60 -0.79 1.40
C LEU A 92 -8.32 0.48 1.80
N TRP A 93 -8.37 0.73 3.11
CA TRP A 93 -9.11 1.83 3.72
C TRP A 93 -8.14 2.80 4.40
N ASP A 94 -8.22 4.07 4.03
CA ASP A 94 -7.55 5.17 4.72
C ASP A 94 -8.37 5.61 5.94
N VAL A 95 -7.69 5.87 7.05
CA VAL A 95 -8.33 6.24 8.32
C VAL A 95 -8.03 7.70 8.64
N ASP A 96 -9.05 8.53 8.49
CA ASP A 96 -9.01 9.96 8.80
C ASP A 96 -9.85 10.28 10.05
N LEU A 97 -9.63 11.43 10.67
CA LEU A 97 -10.47 12.00 11.73
C LEU A 97 -11.21 13.22 11.20
N ALA A 98 -12.54 13.19 11.21
CA ALA A 98 -13.37 14.36 11.02
C ALA A 98 -13.69 15.01 12.37
N ILE A 99 -13.56 16.33 12.45
CA ILE A 99 -13.88 17.14 13.63
C ILE A 99 -14.87 18.23 13.23
N GLY A 100 -16.01 18.27 13.93
CA GLY A 100 -17.12 19.17 13.67
C GLY A 100 -18.14 18.62 12.66
N ALA A 101 -19.36 19.15 12.73
CA ALA A 101 -20.44 18.74 11.84
C ALA A 101 -20.23 19.28 10.41
N PRO A 102 -20.64 18.53 9.36
CA PRO A 102 -20.68 19.05 8.00
C PRO A 102 -21.59 20.28 7.88
N PRO A 103 -21.32 21.21 6.95
CA PRO A 103 -20.21 21.22 5.99
C PRO A 103 -18.90 21.83 6.55
N GLU A 104 -18.93 22.38 7.76
CA GLU A 104 -17.84 23.15 8.36
C GLU A 104 -16.77 22.26 9.00
N GLY A 105 -17.07 20.97 9.19
CA GLY A 105 -16.16 19.97 9.72
C GLY A 105 -14.88 19.82 8.88
N ARG A 106 -13.75 19.67 9.58
CA ARG A 106 -12.44 19.46 8.97
C ARG A 106 -12.05 17.99 9.07
N VAL A 107 -11.42 17.46 8.02
CA VAL A 107 -10.91 16.09 7.98
C VAL A 107 -9.38 16.14 8.03
N PHE A 108 -8.79 15.29 8.87
CA PHE A 108 -7.35 15.21 9.11
C PHE A 108 -6.88 13.77 8.92
N GLU A 109 -5.76 13.59 8.23
CA GLU A 109 -5.11 12.28 8.16
C GLU A 109 -4.59 11.88 9.54
N LEU A 110 -4.84 10.65 9.98
CA LEU A 110 -4.31 10.14 11.23
C LEU A 110 -2.98 9.41 11.01
N GLY A 111 -2.04 9.60 11.94
CA GLY A 111 -0.78 8.86 11.97
C GLY A 111 0.50 9.69 11.79
N PRO A 112 0.57 10.72 10.91
CA PRO A 112 1.80 11.52 10.73
C PRO A 112 2.32 12.07 12.06
N GLU A 113 1.44 12.69 12.84
CA GLU A 113 1.70 13.14 14.21
C GLU A 113 1.23 12.07 15.22
N ARG A 114 2.19 11.45 15.93
CA ARG A 114 1.92 10.33 16.85
C ARG A 114 2.91 10.22 18.00
N ALA A 115 2.51 9.49 19.03
CA ALA A 115 3.35 9.19 20.18
C ALA A 115 4.65 8.45 19.80
N PRO A 116 5.82 8.87 20.32
CA PRO A 116 7.11 8.26 19.97
C PRO A 116 7.23 6.79 20.40
N GLY A 117 6.41 6.35 21.36
CA GLY A 117 6.34 4.96 21.81
C GLY A 117 5.18 4.16 21.22
N LEU A 118 4.42 4.72 20.27
CA LEU A 118 3.34 4.01 19.61
C LEU A 118 3.91 2.84 18.80
N ASP A 119 3.34 1.64 18.94
CA ASP A 119 3.73 0.50 18.12
C ASP A 119 3.27 0.73 16.67
N THR A 120 4.25 0.97 15.79
CA THR A 120 4.00 1.19 14.36
C THR A 120 4.10 -0.09 13.53
N SER A 121 4.32 -1.25 14.14
CA SER A 121 4.32 -2.51 13.41
C SER A 121 2.90 -2.84 12.93
N PRO A 122 2.72 -3.33 11.68
CA PRO A 122 1.43 -3.79 11.23
C PRO A 122 0.78 -4.82 12.15
N GLN A 123 -0.40 -4.45 12.65
CA GLN A 123 -1.19 -5.24 13.58
C GLN A 123 -2.21 -6.07 12.82
N ARG A 124 -2.05 -7.39 12.87
CA ARG A 124 -2.90 -8.33 12.11
C ARG A 124 -4.00 -8.94 12.96
N ARG A 125 -5.12 -9.20 12.32
CA ARG A 125 -6.24 -9.96 12.85
C ARG A 125 -6.80 -10.90 11.78
N PHE A 126 -7.30 -12.04 12.23
CA PHE A 126 -8.06 -12.95 11.38
C PHE A 126 -9.52 -12.91 11.81
N LEU A 127 -10.39 -12.59 10.86
CA LEU A 127 -11.84 -12.65 11.04
C LEU A 127 -12.37 -14.05 10.74
N PRO A 128 -13.62 -14.35 11.14
CA PRO A 128 -14.33 -15.53 10.64
C PRO A 128 -14.27 -15.63 9.11
N GLY A 129 -14.18 -16.86 8.58
CA GLY A 129 -14.02 -17.08 7.14
C GLY A 129 -12.59 -16.88 6.60
N ALA A 130 -11.59 -16.80 7.48
CA ALA A 130 -10.17 -16.63 7.16
C ALA A 130 -9.82 -15.31 6.42
N VAL A 131 -10.67 -14.29 6.57
CA VAL A 131 -10.37 -12.95 6.08
C VAL A 131 -9.28 -12.34 6.97
N THR A 132 -8.14 -12.01 6.36
CA THR A 132 -7.06 -11.30 7.06
C THR A 132 -7.36 -9.80 7.07
N VAL A 133 -7.18 -9.17 8.22
CA VAL A 133 -7.26 -7.71 8.37
C VAL A 133 -5.94 -7.22 8.97
N ALA A 134 -5.39 -6.14 8.44
CA ALA A 134 -4.17 -5.53 8.94
C ALA A 134 -4.37 -4.02 9.13
N ALA A 135 -4.12 -3.52 10.33
CA ALA A 135 -3.99 -2.09 10.62
C ALA A 135 -2.51 -1.72 10.61
N TYR A 136 -2.12 -0.67 9.88
CA TYR A 136 -0.72 -0.31 9.73
C TYR A 136 -0.51 1.14 9.32
N PHE A 137 0.73 1.61 9.47
CA PHE A 137 1.16 2.92 9.00
C PHE A 137 1.84 2.79 7.63
N GLY A 138 1.33 3.50 6.62
CA GLY A 138 1.89 3.52 5.26
C GLY A 138 3.19 4.32 5.16
N GLY A 139 3.77 4.41 3.96
CA GLY A 139 5.04 5.13 3.72
C GLY A 139 5.00 6.64 4.04
N ARG A 140 3.80 7.25 4.12
CA ARG A 140 3.60 8.63 4.58
C ARG A 140 3.35 8.75 6.09
N GLY A 141 3.37 7.63 6.81
CA GLY A 141 3.03 7.56 8.23
C GLY A 141 1.53 7.60 8.52
N THR A 142 0.67 7.54 7.50
CA THR A 142 -0.79 7.53 7.65
C THR A 142 -1.32 6.16 8.04
N LEU A 143 -2.34 6.12 8.90
CA LEU A 143 -3.00 4.89 9.34
C LEU A 143 -3.94 4.36 8.25
N SER A 144 -3.80 3.08 7.93
CA SER A 144 -4.67 2.38 6.98
C SER A 144 -5.09 1.01 7.51
N ILE A 145 -6.21 0.49 6.99
CA ILE A 145 -6.72 -0.86 7.23
C ILE A 145 -6.79 -1.61 5.89
N ASP A 146 -6.10 -2.73 5.78
CA ASP A 146 -6.16 -3.64 4.63
C ASP A 146 -7.04 -4.84 5.00
N VAL A 147 -8.10 -5.09 4.22
CA VAL A 147 -9.06 -6.18 4.43
C VAL A 147 -8.99 -7.15 3.25
N GLY A 148 -8.63 -8.40 3.53
CA GLY A 148 -8.57 -9.49 2.57
C GLY A 148 -7.21 -9.68 1.91
N GLY A 149 -6.23 -8.81 2.14
CA GLY A 149 -4.83 -9.01 1.70
C GLY A 149 -4.66 -9.05 0.18
N ARG A 150 -5.56 -8.41 -0.56
CA ARG A 150 -5.47 -8.32 -2.03
C ARG A 150 -4.25 -7.46 -2.41
N SER A 151 -3.75 -7.64 -3.62
CA SER A 151 -2.75 -6.72 -4.18
C SER A 151 -3.40 -5.37 -4.45
N HIS A 152 -2.73 -4.31 -4.02
CA HIS A 152 -3.15 -2.93 -4.23
C HIS A 152 -2.10 -2.18 -5.04
N VAL A 153 -2.54 -1.38 -6.01
CA VAL A 153 -1.64 -0.58 -6.84
C VAL A 153 -0.90 0.44 -5.97
N ALA A 154 0.42 0.47 -6.07
CA ALA A 154 1.30 1.29 -5.25
C ALA A 154 2.15 2.27 -6.07
N GLY A 155 1.79 2.49 -7.34
CA GLY A 155 2.53 3.35 -8.26
C GLY A 155 3.51 2.56 -9.12
N THR A 156 4.68 3.14 -9.39
CA THR A 156 5.69 2.56 -10.27
C THR A 156 7.07 2.56 -9.66
N THR A 157 7.93 1.65 -10.11
CA THR A 157 9.37 1.66 -9.84
C THR A 157 10.15 1.46 -11.13
N ALA A 158 11.37 1.99 -11.22
CA ALA A 158 12.24 1.76 -12.37
C ALA A 158 13.05 0.48 -12.19
N ALA A 159 13.13 -0.34 -13.25
CA ALA A 159 14.16 -1.36 -13.31
C ALA A 159 15.53 -0.69 -13.50
N ASP A 160 16.53 -1.16 -12.77
CA ASP A 160 17.93 -0.76 -12.95
C ASP A 160 18.52 -1.42 -14.20
N GLY A 161 18.03 -2.61 -14.56
CA GLY A 161 18.54 -3.35 -15.69
C GLY A 161 17.67 -4.54 -16.09
N VAL A 162 17.73 -4.86 -17.37
CA VAL A 162 17.19 -6.08 -17.96
C VAL A 162 18.32 -6.67 -18.78
N ALA A 163 18.68 -7.93 -18.51
CA ALA A 163 19.83 -8.57 -19.14
C ALA A 163 19.53 -10.02 -19.52
N TRP A 164 20.18 -10.50 -20.57
CA TRP A 164 20.16 -11.91 -20.95
C TRP A 164 21.26 -12.68 -20.25
N ASP A 165 20.90 -13.72 -19.47
CA ASP A 165 21.86 -14.69 -18.93
C ASP A 165 21.98 -15.85 -19.92
N GLU A 166 23.03 -15.83 -20.75
CA GLU A 166 23.31 -16.88 -21.74
C GLU A 166 23.50 -18.27 -21.10
N ARG A 167 24.08 -18.33 -19.91
CA ARG A 167 24.42 -19.58 -19.24
C ARG A 167 23.17 -20.31 -18.77
N ARG A 168 22.18 -19.55 -18.29
CA ARG A 168 20.92 -20.09 -17.77
C ARG A 168 19.79 -20.06 -18.79
N GLY A 169 19.91 -19.24 -19.83
CA GLY A 169 18.87 -19.05 -20.82
C GLY A 169 17.66 -18.28 -20.25
N GLU A 170 17.92 -17.30 -19.39
CA GLU A 170 16.95 -16.53 -18.61
C GLU A 170 17.08 -15.02 -18.90
N VAL A 171 15.98 -14.29 -18.81
CA VAL A 171 16.02 -12.82 -18.72
C VAL A 171 16.09 -12.43 -17.25
N VAL A 172 17.13 -11.72 -16.86
CA VAL A 172 17.31 -11.22 -15.50
C VAL A 172 16.84 -9.78 -15.44
N ILE A 173 15.93 -9.51 -14.50
CA ILE A 173 15.40 -8.16 -14.23
C ILE A 173 15.90 -7.76 -12.84
N THR A 174 16.53 -6.59 -12.75
CA THR A 174 17.00 -6.00 -11.51
C THR A 174 16.44 -4.61 -11.31
N GLY A 175 16.25 -4.20 -10.06
CA GLY A 175 15.88 -2.84 -9.71
C GLY A 175 15.99 -2.63 -8.21
N HIS A 176 15.48 -1.49 -7.75
CA HIS A 176 15.39 -1.17 -6.33
C HIS A 176 14.08 -0.45 -6.00
N ILE A 177 13.73 -0.44 -4.72
CA ILE A 177 12.66 0.38 -4.16
C ILE A 177 13.16 1.12 -2.93
N ASP A 178 12.58 2.30 -2.69
CA ASP A 178 12.92 3.13 -1.52
C ASP A 178 12.50 2.40 -0.23
N ARG A 179 13.46 2.16 0.66
CA ARG A 179 13.25 1.45 1.93
C ARG A 179 12.25 2.17 2.84
N ARG A 180 12.03 3.48 2.68
CA ARG A 180 11.04 4.25 3.47
C ARG A 180 9.62 3.73 3.31
N TRP A 181 9.34 2.97 2.26
CA TRP A 181 8.05 2.35 2.00
C TRP A 181 7.82 1.06 2.81
N ILE A 182 8.85 0.58 3.51
CA ILE A 182 8.93 -0.78 4.03
C ILE A 182 9.50 -0.79 5.44
N SER A 183 8.72 -1.27 6.40
CA SER A 183 9.10 -1.31 7.82
C SER A 183 9.37 -2.71 8.37
N MET A 184 9.12 -3.80 7.62
CA MET A 184 9.22 -5.19 8.14
C MET A 184 9.50 -6.22 7.01
N PRO A 185 9.54 -7.57 7.25
CA PRO A 185 10.06 -8.51 6.27
C PRO A 185 9.18 -8.57 5.03
N VAL A 186 9.86 -8.66 3.89
CA VAL A 186 9.27 -8.53 2.57
C VAL A 186 9.47 -9.82 1.78
N SER A 187 8.42 -10.24 1.06
CA SER A 187 8.56 -11.13 -0.09
C SER A 187 8.42 -10.33 -1.38
N GLY A 188 9.20 -10.68 -2.39
CA GLY A 188 9.14 -10.05 -3.71
C GLY A 188 8.72 -11.06 -4.76
N THR A 189 7.76 -10.71 -5.60
CA THR A 189 7.34 -11.50 -6.76
C THR A 189 7.20 -10.56 -7.95
N LEU A 190 7.83 -10.87 -9.09
CA LEU A 190 7.45 -10.25 -10.35
C LEU A 190 6.21 -10.95 -10.89
N ILE A 191 5.17 -10.16 -11.15
CA ILE A 191 3.94 -10.57 -11.82
C ILE A 191 4.04 -10.08 -13.26
N LEU A 192 3.94 -11.00 -14.20
CA LEU A 192 3.89 -10.72 -15.63
C LEU A 192 2.46 -10.97 -16.10
N THR A 193 1.82 -9.97 -16.72
CA THR A 193 0.44 -10.09 -17.23
C THR A 193 0.41 -10.00 -18.75
N GLU A 194 -0.13 -11.01 -19.42
CA GLU A 194 -0.25 -11.02 -20.88
C GLU A 194 -1.33 -10.02 -21.34
N ARG A 195 -0.99 -9.15 -22.29
CA ARG A 195 -1.85 -8.00 -22.67
C ARG A 195 -3.22 -8.37 -23.24
N ARG A 196 -3.34 -9.51 -23.92
CA ARG A 196 -4.56 -9.95 -24.61
C ARG A 196 -5.39 -10.90 -23.76
N THR A 197 -4.76 -11.90 -23.16
CA THR A 197 -5.45 -12.94 -22.40
C THR A 197 -5.62 -12.58 -20.93
N ARG A 198 -4.79 -11.66 -20.42
CA ARG A 198 -4.66 -11.34 -18.99
C ARG A 198 -4.18 -12.50 -18.14
N ASP A 199 -3.58 -13.52 -18.76
CA ASP A 199 -2.93 -14.59 -18.03
C ASP A 199 -1.75 -14.04 -17.23
N THR A 200 -1.53 -14.58 -16.04
CA THR A 200 -0.42 -14.19 -15.16
C THR A 200 0.69 -15.23 -15.18
N PHE A 201 1.92 -14.75 -15.06
CA PHE A 201 3.11 -15.57 -14.86
C PHE A 201 3.92 -14.95 -13.72
N GLU A 202 4.22 -15.74 -12.70
CA GLU A 202 4.84 -15.25 -11.47
C GLU A 202 6.28 -15.78 -11.33
N VAL A 203 7.18 -14.90 -10.92
CA VAL A 203 8.58 -15.24 -10.66
C VAL A 203 9.00 -14.66 -9.32
N ILE A 204 9.54 -15.49 -8.45
CA ILE A 204 10.09 -15.02 -7.17
C ILE A 204 11.24 -14.05 -7.45
N ALA A 205 11.16 -12.86 -6.86
CA ALA A 205 12.25 -11.90 -6.85
C ALA A 205 13.07 -12.09 -5.57
N ALA A 206 14.35 -12.40 -5.73
CA ALA A 206 15.30 -12.34 -4.62
C ALA A 206 15.44 -10.87 -4.18
N LEU A 207 15.35 -10.63 -2.87
CA LEU A 207 15.45 -9.31 -2.28
C LEU A 207 16.77 -9.20 -1.51
N GLU A 208 17.46 -8.07 -1.68
CA GLU A 208 18.71 -7.77 -0.99
C GLU A 208 18.60 -6.40 -0.33
N GLU A 209 18.76 -6.39 1.00
CA GLU A 209 18.73 -5.15 1.77
C GLU A 209 20.08 -4.42 1.65
N SER A 210 20.01 -3.14 1.32
CA SER A 210 21.07 -2.16 1.51
C SER A 210 20.58 -1.04 2.43
N ASP A 211 21.47 -0.12 2.83
CA ASP A 211 21.18 0.87 3.88
C ASP A 211 19.92 1.72 3.57
N ASP A 212 19.76 2.21 2.33
CA ASP A 212 18.65 3.08 1.93
C ASP A 212 17.68 2.46 0.91
N ARG A 213 18.01 1.27 0.39
CA ARG A 213 17.28 0.64 -0.71
C ARG A 213 17.06 -0.85 -0.49
N LEU A 214 15.92 -1.33 -0.98
CA LEU A 214 15.68 -2.76 -1.15
C LEU A 214 15.88 -3.11 -2.62
N GLY A 215 17.00 -3.77 -2.92
CA GLY A 215 17.28 -4.30 -4.26
C GLY A 215 16.43 -5.53 -4.52
N TYR A 216 15.99 -5.70 -5.77
CA TYR A 216 15.31 -6.91 -6.22
C TYR A 216 15.99 -7.48 -7.46
N ARG A 217 15.99 -8.82 -7.56
CA ARG A 217 16.48 -9.57 -8.71
C ARG A 217 15.56 -10.74 -9.01
N ALA A 218 14.98 -10.76 -10.21
CA ALA A 218 14.17 -11.88 -10.69
C ALA A 218 14.79 -12.48 -11.95
N ALA A 219 14.72 -13.80 -12.09
CA ALA A 219 15.21 -14.53 -13.25
C ALA A 219 14.03 -15.20 -13.97
N LEU A 220 13.72 -14.70 -15.16
CA LEU A 220 12.58 -15.12 -15.97
C LEU A 220 13.01 -16.24 -16.93
N PRO A 221 12.50 -17.47 -16.76
CA PRO A 221 12.83 -18.57 -17.66
C PRO A 221 12.10 -18.40 -18.99
N VAL A 222 12.84 -18.26 -20.10
CA VAL A 222 12.26 -18.10 -21.45
C VAL A 222 12.59 -19.25 -22.41
N THR A 223 13.62 -20.05 -22.10
CA THR A 223 14.07 -21.18 -22.93
C THR A 223 13.73 -22.54 -22.34
N ARG A 224 14.10 -22.73 -21.07
CA ARG A 224 13.86 -23.91 -20.24
C ARG A 224 13.62 -23.41 -18.82
N ALA A 225 12.75 -24.08 -18.08
CA ALA A 225 12.82 -24.01 -16.64
C ALA A 225 13.01 -25.43 -16.10
N PHE A 226 13.80 -25.52 -15.02
CA PHE A 226 14.12 -26.78 -14.37
C PHE A 226 12.96 -27.28 -13.49
N VAL A 227 12.07 -26.37 -13.09
CA VAL A 227 10.94 -26.61 -12.18
C VAL A 227 9.63 -26.17 -12.82
N ASP A 228 9.57 -24.94 -13.37
CA ASP A 228 8.36 -24.36 -13.96
C ASP A 228 8.31 -24.42 -15.50
N ASP A 229 7.19 -24.01 -16.10
CA ASP A 229 7.11 -23.81 -17.55
C ASP A 229 7.78 -22.49 -17.96
N PRO A 230 8.54 -22.44 -19.07
CA PRO A 230 9.11 -21.19 -19.55
C PRO A 230 8.03 -20.23 -20.04
N LEU A 231 8.25 -18.92 -19.82
CA LEU A 231 7.31 -17.84 -20.14
C LEU A 231 6.66 -18.08 -21.52
N PRO A 232 5.32 -18.16 -21.61
CA PRO A 232 4.65 -18.40 -22.88
C PRO A 232 4.85 -17.26 -23.88
N ARG A 233 4.55 -17.53 -25.15
CA ARG A 233 4.57 -16.49 -26.18
C ARG A 233 3.51 -15.44 -25.87
N GLY A 234 3.85 -14.18 -26.06
CA GLY A 234 2.96 -13.08 -25.72
C GLY A 234 3.71 -11.77 -25.53
N SER A 235 2.96 -10.72 -25.20
CA SER A 235 3.51 -9.47 -24.69
C SER A 235 3.04 -9.30 -23.26
N TRP A 236 4.01 -9.23 -22.35
CA TRP A 236 3.78 -9.35 -20.91
C TRP A 236 4.18 -8.05 -20.22
N ASP A 237 3.21 -7.36 -19.62
CA ASP A 237 3.48 -6.21 -18.76
C ASP A 237 4.01 -6.68 -17.42
N VAL A 238 5.02 -6.00 -16.88
CA VAL A 238 5.73 -6.43 -15.66
C VAL A 238 5.37 -5.52 -14.49
N ALA A 239 4.98 -6.14 -13.38
CA ALA A 239 4.80 -5.48 -12.09
C ALA A 239 5.60 -6.21 -11.00
N LEU A 240 6.04 -5.48 -9.99
CA LEU A 240 6.67 -6.00 -8.78
C LEU A 240 5.64 -6.00 -7.65
N CYS A 241 5.27 -7.18 -7.18
CA CYS A 241 4.45 -7.37 -5.99
C CYS A 241 5.35 -7.53 -4.77
N ILE A 242 5.20 -6.60 -3.83
CA ILE A 242 5.87 -6.56 -2.53
C ILE A 242 4.86 -7.00 -1.47
N GLY A 243 5.13 -8.16 -0.86
CA GLY A 243 4.33 -8.71 0.23
C GLY A 243 4.96 -8.37 1.58
N PHE A 244 4.20 -7.82 2.52
CA PHE A 244 4.63 -7.64 3.92
C PHE A 244 3.46 -7.88 4.86
N SER A 245 3.61 -8.77 5.83
CA SER A 245 2.55 -9.10 6.79
C SER A 245 1.17 -9.43 6.16
N GLY A 246 1.15 -10.15 5.04
CA GLY A 246 -0.09 -10.53 4.34
C GLY A 246 -0.75 -9.40 3.53
N MET A 247 -0.15 -8.21 3.51
CA MET A 247 -0.50 -7.12 2.60
C MET A 247 0.34 -7.23 1.34
N HIS A 248 -0.24 -6.89 0.19
CA HIS A 248 0.44 -6.95 -1.11
C HIS A 248 0.34 -5.60 -1.82
N ARG A 249 1.48 -5.11 -2.31
CA ARG A 249 1.58 -3.84 -3.04
C ARG A 249 2.19 -4.09 -4.40
N GLU A 250 1.47 -3.71 -5.44
CA GLU A 250 1.86 -3.91 -6.83
C GLU A 250 2.41 -2.61 -7.41
N LEU A 251 3.68 -2.64 -7.80
CA LEU A 251 4.40 -1.54 -8.43
C LEU A 251 4.57 -1.86 -9.91
N GLY A 252 4.03 -1.03 -10.80
CA GLY A 252 4.34 -1.13 -12.22
C GLY A 252 5.83 -0.92 -12.46
N VAL A 253 6.50 -1.83 -13.17
CA VAL A 253 7.93 -1.70 -13.43
C VAL A 253 8.12 -0.89 -14.72
N LEU A 254 8.93 0.17 -14.67
CA LEU A 254 9.35 0.93 -15.85
C LEU A 254 10.62 0.32 -16.45
N ALA A 255 10.72 0.34 -17.78
CA ALA A 255 11.86 -0.21 -18.49
C ALA A 255 13.15 0.58 -18.22
N PRO A 256 14.32 -0.07 -18.19
CA PRO A 256 15.60 0.63 -18.15
C PRO A 256 15.93 1.23 -19.53
N GLY A 257 17.01 2.00 -19.61
CA GLY A 257 17.48 2.59 -20.87
C GLY A 257 17.92 1.56 -21.91
N ASP A 258 18.55 0.47 -21.45
CA ASP A 258 19.09 -0.58 -22.32
C ASP A 258 18.14 -1.79 -22.38
N PRO A 259 17.44 -2.01 -23.51
CA PRO A 259 16.55 -3.16 -23.66
C PRO A 259 17.33 -4.45 -23.97
N VAL A 260 16.71 -5.59 -23.69
CA VAL A 260 17.14 -6.89 -24.21
C VAL A 260 16.50 -7.13 -25.57
N ASP A 261 17.26 -7.68 -26.52
CA ASP A 261 16.74 -8.24 -27.76
C ASP A 261 17.63 -9.41 -28.21
N VAL A 262 17.15 -10.63 -28.03
CA VAL A 262 17.91 -11.85 -28.28
C VAL A 262 17.09 -12.88 -29.04
N GLN A 263 17.76 -13.69 -29.86
CA GLN A 263 17.18 -14.88 -30.48
C GLN A 263 17.56 -16.12 -29.69
N VAL A 264 16.56 -16.84 -29.20
CA VAL A 264 16.75 -18.05 -28.39
C VAL A 264 16.14 -19.26 -29.07
N TRP A 265 16.70 -20.43 -28.81
CA TRP A 265 16.20 -21.68 -29.36
C TRP A 265 15.23 -22.37 -28.40
N ARG A 266 13.95 -22.50 -28.77
CA ARG A 266 12.91 -23.16 -27.97
C ARG A 266 12.20 -24.23 -28.80
N ARG A 267 12.23 -25.49 -28.33
CA ARG A 267 11.59 -26.66 -28.98
C ARG A 267 11.82 -26.69 -30.51
N PHE A 268 13.08 -26.62 -30.93
CA PHE A 268 13.50 -26.65 -32.34
C PHE A 268 13.11 -25.44 -33.21
N ARG A 269 12.78 -24.31 -32.59
CA ARG A 269 12.48 -23.05 -33.30
C ARG A 269 13.21 -21.87 -32.66
N HIS A 270 13.67 -20.95 -33.50
CA HIS A 270 14.08 -19.63 -33.02
C HIS A 270 12.85 -18.84 -32.54
N VAL A 271 13.02 -18.22 -31.37
CA VAL A 271 12.06 -17.35 -30.72
C VAL A 271 12.82 -16.08 -30.37
N ARG A 272 12.24 -14.93 -30.69
CA ARG A 272 12.79 -13.64 -30.27
C ARG A 272 12.27 -13.31 -28.89
N VAL A 273 13.16 -12.88 -28.01
CA VAL A 273 12.84 -12.36 -26.68
C VAL A 273 13.34 -10.94 -26.63
N ALA A 274 12.43 -9.99 -26.42
CA ALA A 274 12.75 -8.57 -26.37
C ALA A 274 12.11 -7.91 -25.14
N SER A 275 12.70 -6.82 -24.66
CA SER A 275 12.08 -5.92 -23.69
C SER A 275 11.79 -4.54 -24.29
N SER A 276 10.84 -3.81 -23.71
CA SER A 276 10.73 -2.36 -23.94
C SER A 276 11.94 -1.62 -23.37
N ALA A 277 12.06 -0.34 -23.74
CA ALA A 277 13.08 0.59 -23.27
C ALA A 277 12.42 1.80 -22.61
N ALA A 278 13.15 2.49 -21.74
CA ALA A 278 12.69 3.71 -21.10
C ALA A 278 12.22 4.76 -22.14
N PRO A 279 11.17 5.56 -21.83
CA PRO A 279 10.48 5.68 -20.54
C PRO A 279 9.25 4.77 -20.39
N ASP A 280 9.05 3.81 -21.31
CA ASP A 280 7.85 2.99 -21.33
C ASP A 280 7.78 2.01 -20.14
N PRO A 281 6.57 1.55 -19.74
CA PRO A 281 6.44 0.41 -18.85
C PRO A 281 7.24 -0.80 -19.37
N LEU A 282 7.83 -1.56 -18.45
CA LEU A 282 8.57 -2.76 -18.79
C LEU A 282 7.62 -3.80 -19.34
N THR A 283 7.87 -4.20 -20.58
CA THR A 283 7.18 -5.27 -21.27
C THR A 283 8.19 -6.29 -21.74
N ILE A 284 7.92 -7.58 -21.52
CA ILE A 284 8.68 -8.68 -22.11
C ILE A 284 7.87 -9.27 -23.27
N THR A 285 8.45 -9.29 -24.46
CA THR A 285 7.85 -9.89 -25.65
C THR A 285 8.55 -11.19 -25.98
N VAL A 286 7.79 -12.29 -25.99
CA VAL A 286 8.25 -13.62 -26.43
C VAL A 286 7.51 -13.98 -27.71
N GLY A 287 8.19 -13.87 -28.84
CA GLY A 287 7.56 -13.90 -30.16
C GLY A 287 8.31 -14.72 -31.20
N ARG A 288 7.71 -14.84 -32.39
CA ARG A 288 8.47 -15.29 -33.55
C ARG A 288 9.42 -14.15 -33.96
N ALA A 289 10.64 -14.51 -34.33
CA ALA A 289 11.59 -13.59 -34.95
C ALA A 289 11.03 -13.04 -36.26
#